data_AF-A0A482VNG0-F1
#
_entry.id   AF-A0A482VNG0-F1
#
_cell.length_a   1.000
_cell.length_b   1.000
_cell.length_c   1.000
_cell.angle_alpha   90.00
_cell.angle_beta   90.00
_cell.angle_gamma   90.00
#
_symmetry.space_group_name_H-M   'P 1'
#
loop_
_entity.id
_entity.type
_entity.pdbx_description
1 polymer ?
#
loop_
_entity_poly.entity_id
_entity_poly.type
_entity_poly.pdbx_seq_one_letter_code
_entity_poly.pdbx_strand_id
1 'polypeptide(L)'
;TLKRELISRLSTSQERKTKRLLEQEEIGDRTPLTPSQFLRHLKDLAGPTVPETLIRTLWTSRLPVQMQAILATQEKNKLDDVANLADKIQETQGPRVATMAANNNDDVMTSLLKQVEALTIQVVAL
;
A
#
# COMPACT_ATOMS: atom_id res chain seq x y z
N THR A 1 20.11 -1.99 -41.66
CA THR A 1 20.08 -3.46 -41.49
C THR A 1 19.11 -3.81 -40.39
N LEU A 2 18.29 -4.83 -40.58
CA LEU A 2 17.26 -5.29 -39.64
C LEU A 2 17.77 -5.44 -38.19
N LYS A 3 19.02 -5.88 -38.04
CA LYS A 3 19.71 -6.04 -36.76
C LYS A 3 19.79 -4.74 -35.95
N ARG A 4 20.08 -3.61 -36.60
CA ARG A 4 20.20 -2.30 -35.94
C ARG A 4 18.85 -1.79 -35.46
N GLU A 5 17.81 -2.04 -36.26
CA GLU A 5 16.43 -1.67 -35.93
C GLU A 5 15.85 -2.52 -34.81
N LEU A 6 16.18 -3.82 -34.78
CA LEU A 6 15.81 -4.73 -33.71
C LEU A 6 16.45 -4.31 -32.37
N ILE A 7 17.73 -3.95 -32.40
CA ILE A 7 18.46 -3.42 -31.22
C ILE A 7 17.80 -2.13 -30.75
N SER A 8 17.52 -1.18 -31.65
CA SER A 8 16.85 0.09 -31.32
C SER A 8 15.47 -0.12 -30.68
N ARG A 9 14.65 -1.01 -31.25
CA ARG A 9 13.34 -1.38 -30.69
C ARG A 9 13.46 -2.01 -29.31
N LEU A 10 14.43 -2.91 -29.12
CA LEU A 10 14.65 -3.59 -27.84
C LEU A 10 15.15 -2.62 -26.76
N SER A 11 16.08 -1.72 -27.11
CA SER A 11 16.56 -0.66 -26.22
C SER A 11 15.43 0.28 -25.80
N THR A 12 14.60 0.73 -26.74
CA THR A 12 13.44 1.58 -26.45
C THR A 12 12.42 0.87 -25.54
N SER A 13 12.22 -0.44 -25.73
CA SER A 13 11.35 -1.26 -24.88
C SER A 13 11.92 -1.37 -23.45
N GLN A 14 13.22 -1.57 -23.31
CA GLN A 14 13.90 -1.65 -22.01
C GLN A 14 13.87 -0.29 -21.27
N GLU A 15 14.08 0.81 -21.98
CA GLU A 15 13.99 2.17 -21.42
C GLU A 15 12.57 2.47 -20.91
N ARG A 16 11.54 2.04 -21.64
CA ARG A 16 10.15 2.16 -21.17
C ARG A 16 9.87 1.34 -19.91
N LYS A 17 10.43 0.13 -19.81
CA LYS A 17 10.28 -0.73 -18.60
C LYS A 17 10.97 -0.12 -17.38
N THR A 18 12.20 0.36 -17.54
CA THR A 18 12.96 1.02 -16.47
C THR A 18 12.30 2.33 -16.05
N LYS A 19 11.79 3.12 -17.00
CA LYS A 19 11.00 4.31 -16.72
C LYS A 19 9.73 3.99 -15.93
N ARG A 20 8.98 2.94 -16.30
CA ARG A 20 7.81 2.48 -15.52
C ARG A 20 8.16 2.01 -14.11
N LEU A 21 9.27 1.29 -13.91
CA LEU A 21 9.75 0.90 -12.58
C LEU A 21 10.02 2.10 -11.67
N LEU A 22 10.48 3.21 -12.25
CA LEU A 22 10.81 4.43 -11.50
C LEU A 22 9.58 5.33 -11.29
N GLU A 23 8.70 5.42 -12.28
CA GLU A 23 7.57 6.37 -12.30
C GLU A 23 6.25 5.84 -11.76
N GLN A 24 5.98 4.53 -11.78
CA GLN A 24 4.58 4.04 -11.80
C GLN A 24 4.05 3.23 -10.61
N GLU A 25 4.80 3.00 -9.53
CA GLU A 25 4.28 2.21 -8.40
C GLU A 25 4.59 2.84 -7.03
N GLU A 26 3.65 3.65 -6.56
CA GLU A 26 3.41 3.81 -5.13
C GLU A 26 2.47 2.68 -4.68
N ILE A 27 2.88 1.91 -3.67
CA ILE A 27 2.03 0.92 -2.97
C ILE A 27 0.77 1.57 -2.37
N GLY A 28 0.73 2.91 -2.31
CA GLY A 28 -0.16 3.71 -1.48
C GLY A 28 -1.63 3.80 -1.87
N ASP A 29 -2.04 3.47 -3.11
CA ASP A 29 -3.42 3.78 -3.55
C ASP A 29 -4.22 2.58 -4.11
N ARG A 30 -3.60 1.40 -4.20
CA ARG A 30 -4.25 0.16 -4.69
C ARG A 30 -3.78 -1.06 -3.91
N THR A 31 -4.05 -1.08 -2.60
CA THR A 31 -3.92 -2.25 -1.73
C THR A 31 -4.86 -3.37 -2.20
N PRO A 32 -4.36 -4.37 -2.94
CA PRO A 32 -4.40 -5.73 -2.38
C PRO A 32 -3.20 -6.62 -2.76
N LEU A 33 -2.03 -6.06 -3.07
CA LEU A 33 -0.82 -6.85 -3.34
C LEU A 33 0.03 -6.98 -2.06
N THR A 34 0.35 -8.22 -1.66
CA THR A 34 1.31 -8.48 -0.58
C THR A 34 2.72 -8.05 -1.00
N PRO A 35 3.63 -7.67 -0.08
CA PRO A 35 5.03 -7.34 -0.37
C PRO A 35 5.75 -8.35 -1.28
N SER A 36 5.48 -9.65 -1.12
CA SER A 36 5.99 -10.71 -2.01
C SER A 36 5.43 -10.64 -3.43
N GLN A 37 4.14 -10.37 -3.59
CA GLN A 37 3.52 -10.20 -4.90
C GLN A 37 4.03 -8.94 -5.59
N PHE A 38 4.22 -7.85 -4.84
CA PHE A 38 4.82 -6.63 -5.36
C PHE A 38 6.27 -6.85 -5.82
N LEU A 39 7.07 -7.59 -5.06
CA LEU A 39 8.42 -7.96 -5.47
C LEU A 39 8.41 -8.76 -6.78
N ARG A 40 7.49 -9.72 -6.91
CA ARG A 40 7.37 -10.54 -8.12
C ARG A 40 6.99 -9.69 -9.33
N HIS A 41 6.07 -8.75 -9.16
CA HIS A 41 5.71 -7.80 -10.20
C HIS A 41 6.92 -6.93 -10.64
N LEU A 42 7.69 -6.41 -9.67
CA LEU A 42 8.92 -5.68 -9.96
C LEU A 42 9.93 -6.53 -10.74
N LYS A 43 10.13 -7.80 -10.35
CA LYS A 43 11.02 -8.74 -11.06
C LYS A 43 10.56 -8.98 -12.50
N ASP A 44 9.26 -9.18 -12.72
CA ASP A 44 8.69 -9.40 -14.06
C ASP A 44 8.83 -8.15 -14.96
N LEU A 45 8.62 -6.96 -14.38
CA LEU A 45 8.75 -5.70 -15.11
C LEU A 45 10.21 -5.37 -15.43
N ALA A 46 11.12 -5.64 -14.50
CA ALA A 46 12.55 -5.41 -14.64
C ALA A 46 13.21 -6.36 -15.66
N GLY A 47 12.77 -7.62 -15.68
CA GLY A 47 13.36 -8.64 -16.52
C GLY A 47 14.82 -8.95 -16.17
N PRO A 48 15.53 -9.74 -16.99
CA PRO A 48 16.88 -10.25 -16.68
C PRO A 48 17.99 -9.18 -16.70
N THR A 49 17.67 -7.97 -17.16
CA THR A 49 18.65 -6.91 -17.41
C THR A 49 18.95 -6.06 -16.16
N VAL A 50 18.06 -6.08 -15.17
CA VAL A 50 18.16 -5.23 -13.98
C VAL A 50 18.78 -6.03 -12.82
N PRO A 51 19.82 -5.51 -12.15
CA PRO A 51 20.41 -6.13 -10.98
C PRO A 51 19.39 -6.32 -9.85
N GLU A 52 19.45 -7.47 -9.18
CA GLU A 52 18.62 -7.75 -8.00
C GLU A 52 18.83 -6.72 -6.87
N THR A 53 20.03 -6.13 -6.77
CA THR A 53 20.34 -5.05 -5.82
C THR A 53 19.51 -3.80 -6.05
N LEU A 54 19.28 -3.41 -7.31
CA LEU A 54 18.41 -2.28 -7.64
C LEU A 54 16.95 -2.61 -7.36
N ILE A 55 16.52 -3.84 -7.68
CA ILE A 55 15.16 -4.32 -7.38
C ILE A 55 14.91 -4.28 -5.88
N ARG A 56 15.87 -4.73 -5.06
CA ARG A 56 15.80 -4.63 -3.60
C ARG A 56 15.63 -3.20 -3.14
N THR A 57 16.49 -2.29 -3.57
CA THR A 57 16.43 -0.88 -3.15
C THR A 57 15.09 -0.24 -3.52
N LEU A 58 14.62 -0.47 -4.76
CA LEU A 58 13.34 0.04 -5.22
C LEU A 58 12.20 -0.55 -4.40
N TRP A 59 12.14 -1.87 -4.27
CA TRP A 59 11.11 -2.56 -3.51
C TRP A 59 11.05 -2.07 -2.06
N THR A 60 12.18 -2.01 -1.36
CA THR A 60 12.24 -1.52 0.02
C THR A 60 11.84 -0.04 0.12
N SER A 61 12.27 0.81 -0.81
CA SER A 61 11.92 2.25 -0.78
C SER A 61 10.42 2.53 -0.90
N ARG A 62 9.65 1.58 -1.45
CA ARG A 62 8.20 1.70 -1.66
C ARG A 62 7.36 1.14 -0.51
N LEU A 63 7.98 0.43 0.45
CA LEU A 63 7.30 -0.11 1.62
C LEU A 63 7.11 0.96 2.71
N PRO A 64 6.17 0.80 3.65
CA PRO A 64 6.03 1.68 4.80
C PRO A 64 7.31 1.76 5.64
N VAL A 65 7.63 2.93 6.18
CA VAL A 65 8.88 3.21 6.93
C VAL A 65 9.13 2.20 8.07
N GLN A 66 8.07 1.79 8.77
CA GLN A 66 8.14 0.82 9.86
C GLN A 66 8.63 -0.54 9.36
N MET A 67 8.19 -0.96 8.18
CA MET A 67 8.62 -2.20 7.55
C MET A 67 10.06 -2.08 7.04
N GLN A 68 10.42 -0.94 6.44
CA GLN A 68 11.80 -0.68 5.98
C GLN A 68 12.83 -0.86 7.11
N ALA A 69 12.54 -0.33 8.31
CA ALA A 69 13.43 -0.45 9.47
C ALA A 69 13.70 -1.92 9.86
N ILE A 70 12.68 -2.77 9.79
CA ILE A 70 12.81 -4.20 10.09
C ILE A 70 13.62 -4.91 9.00
N LEU A 71 13.30 -4.64 7.73
CA LEU A 71 13.95 -5.27 6.59
C LEU A 71 15.42 -4.84 6.43
N ALA A 72 15.80 -3.64 6.88
CA ALA A 72 17.18 -3.18 6.89
C ALA A 72 18.12 -4.10 7.69
N THR A 73 17.60 -4.82 8.70
CA THR A 73 18.38 -5.80 9.47
C THR A 73 18.67 -7.09 8.70
N GLN A 74 17.96 -7.31 7.58
CA GLN A 74 17.97 -8.55 6.79
C GLN A 74 18.70 -8.40 5.45
N GLU A 75 19.61 -7.43 5.32
CA GLU A 75 20.30 -7.10 4.06
C GLU A 75 21.04 -8.29 3.44
N LYS A 76 21.60 -9.18 4.28
CA LYS A 76 22.35 -10.38 3.84
C LYS A 76 21.47 -11.55 3.40
N ASN A 77 20.18 -11.51 3.68
CA ASN A 77 19.25 -12.60 3.34
C ASN A 77 18.76 -12.46 1.90
N LYS A 78 18.29 -13.57 1.31
CA LYS A 78 17.76 -13.56 -0.07
C LYS A 78 16.53 -12.67 -0.16
N LEU A 79 16.37 -11.99 -1.29
CA LEU A 79 15.28 -11.01 -1.44
C LEU A 79 13.90 -11.66 -1.31
N ASP A 80 13.74 -12.90 -1.78
CA ASP A 80 12.50 -13.66 -1.65
C ASP A 80 12.17 -14.01 -0.18
N ASP A 81 13.18 -14.34 0.63
CA ASP A 81 12.99 -14.62 2.07
C ASP A 81 12.60 -13.34 2.84
N VAL A 82 13.21 -12.21 2.45
CA VAL A 82 12.90 -10.88 2.99
C VAL A 82 11.47 -10.47 2.60
N ALA A 83 11.00 -10.83 1.41
CA ALA A 83 9.64 -10.58 0.97
C ALA A 83 8.60 -11.40 1.75
N ASN A 84 8.90 -12.68 2.02
CA ASN A 84 8.06 -13.53 2.88
C ASN A 84 8.00 -13.00 4.31
N LEU A 85 9.08 -12.41 4.83
CA LEU A 85 9.07 -11.74 6.12
C LEU A 85 8.20 -10.47 6.09
N ALA A 86 8.29 -9.69 5.02
CA ALA A 86 7.47 -8.50 4.83
C ALA A 86 5.97 -8.83 4.79
N ASP A 87 5.57 -9.93 4.16
CA ASP A 87 4.18 -10.41 4.19
C ASP A 87 3.69 -10.70 5.61
N LYS A 88 4.51 -11.38 6.43
CA LYS A 88 4.20 -11.64 7.84
C LYS A 88 4.09 -10.36 8.66
N ILE A 89 4.94 -9.36 8.37
CA ILE A 89 4.85 -8.04 9.01
C ILE A 89 3.52 -7.37 8.63
N GLN A 90 3.09 -7.46 7.36
CA GLN A 90 1.81 -6.91 6.93
C GLN A 90 0.62 -7.63 7.61
N GLU A 91 0.67 -8.95 7.74
CA GLU A 91 -0.38 -9.74 8.40
C GLU A 91 -0.50 -9.41 9.91
N THR A 92 0.64 -9.24 10.59
CA THR A 92 0.67 -8.85 12.01
C THR A 92 0.22 -7.42 12.26
N GLN A 93 0.32 -6.54 11.24
CA GLN A 93 -0.27 -5.20 11.25
C GLN A 93 -1.76 -5.20 10.85
N GLY A 94 -2.46 -6.32 11.03
CA GLY A 94 -3.90 -6.48 10.83
C GLY A 94 -4.71 -5.28 11.35
N PRO A 95 -5.93 -5.06 10.82
CA PRO A 95 -6.62 -3.77 10.88
C PRO A 95 -6.52 -3.21 12.29
N ARG A 96 -5.74 -2.13 12.45
CA ARG A 96 -5.80 -1.32 13.68
C ARG A 96 -7.28 -1.08 13.84
N VAL A 97 -7.88 -1.72 14.83
CA VAL A 97 -9.25 -1.46 15.22
C VAL A 97 -9.23 0.03 15.52
N ALA A 98 -9.68 0.84 14.56
CA ALA A 98 -10.03 2.21 14.84
C ALA A 98 -11.08 2.03 15.91
N THR A 99 -10.71 2.29 17.16
CA THR A 99 -11.68 2.50 18.22
C THR A 99 -12.59 3.56 17.64
N MET A 100 -13.74 3.14 17.12
CA MET A 100 -14.79 4.05 16.72
C MET A 100 -15.03 4.83 18.00
N ALA A 101 -14.57 6.08 18.03
CA ALA A 101 -15.05 7.00 19.04
C ALA A 101 -16.56 6.97 18.85
N ALA A 102 -17.26 6.31 19.77
CA ALA A 102 -18.71 6.33 19.79
C ALA A 102 -19.07 7.82 19.77
N ASN A 103 -19.59 8.29 18.65
CA ASN A 103 -19.95 9.68 18.50
C ASN A 103 -21.08 9.93 19.49
N ASN A 104 -20.76 10.54 20.63
CA ASN A 104 -21.71 11.01 21.66
C ASN A 104 -22.84 11.89 21.07
N ASN A 105 -22.72 12.30 19.81
CA ASN A 105 -23.73 13.05 19.07
C ASN A 105 -25.05 12.29 18.91
N ASP A 106 -25.05 10.96 18.82
CA ASP A 106 -26.28 10.18 18.70
C ASP A 106 -27.08 10.20 20.03
N ASP A 107 -26.39 10.16 21.17
CA ASP A 107 -27.00 10.32 22.49
C ASP A 107 -27.55 11.75 22.71
N VAL A 108 -26.85 12.76 22.20
CA VAL A 108 -27.34 14.15 22.27
C VAL A 108 -28.55 14.37 21.37
N MET A 109 -28.55 13.82 20.15
CA MET A 109 -29.67 13.93 19.20
C MET A 109 -30.93 13.27 19.75
N THR A 110 -30.81 12.07 20.34
CA THR A 110 -31.94 11.35 20.95
C THR A 110 -32.50 12.08 22.17
N SER A 111 -31.63 12.67 23.00
CA SER A 111 -32.04 13.50 24.14
C SER A 111 -32.79 14.77 23.71
N LEU A 112 -32.32 15.45 22.65
CA LEU A 112 -32.99 16.64 22.09
C LEU A 112 -34.36 16.30 21.50
N LEU A 113 -34.48 15.20 20.74
CA LEU A 113 -35.76 14.74 20.18
C LEU A 113 -36.80 14.49 21.28
N LYS A 114 -36.38 13.84 22.37
CA LYS A 114 -37.25 13.58 23.52
C LYS A 114 -37.72 14.86 24.21
N GLN A 115 -36.87 15.88 24.31
CA GLN A 115 -37.24 17.17 24.89
C GLN A 115 -38.23 17.96 23.99
N VAL A 116 -38.06 17.90 22.67
CA VAL A 116 -38.99 18.54 21.73
C VAL A 116 -40.37 17.91 21.78
N GLU A 117 -40.46 16.59 21.89
CA GLU A 117 -41.73 15.87 22.05
C GLU A 117 -42.45 16.29 23.35
N ALA A 118 -41.71 16.33 24.47
CA ALA A 118 -42.27 16.74 25.76
C ALA A 118 -42.80 18.19 25.74
N LEU A 119 -42.08 19.11 25.10
CA LEU A 119 -42.53 20.50 24.94
C LEU A 119 -43.76 20.59 24.04
N THR A 120 -43.82 19.80 22.96
CA THR A 120 -44.98 19.76 22.07
C THR A 120 -46.23 19.31 22.80
N ILE A 121 -46.11 18.28 23.66
CA ILE A 121 -47.24 17.79 24.47
C ILE A 121 -47.71 18.86 25.46
N GLN A 122 -46.80 19.61 26.11
CA GLN A 122 -47.17 20.67 27.04
C GLN A 122 -47.89 21.84 26.37
N VAL A 123 -47.51 22.20 25.13
CA VAL A 123 -48.17 23.28 24.37
C VAL A 123 -49.55 22.86 23.86
N VAL A 124 -49.76 21.58 23.55
CA VAL A 124 -51.07 21.05 23.12
C VAL A 124 -52.02 20.82 24.30
N ALA A 125 -51.50 20.65 25.52
CA ALA A 125 -52.27 20.45 26.74
C ALA A 125 -52.74 21.76 27.41
N LEU A 126 -52.40 22.92 26.84
CA LEU A 126 -52.78 24.27 27.26
C LEU A 126 -53.90 24.82 26.36
#